data_AF-A0A0G0CJU9-F1
#
_entry.id   AF-A0A0G0CJU9-F1
#
_cell.length_a   1.000
_cell.length_b   1.000
_cell.length_c   1.000
_cell.angle_alpha   90.00
_cell.angle_beta   90.00
_cell.angle_gamma   90.00
#
_symmetry.space_group_name_H-M   'P 1'
#
loop_
_entity.id
_entity.type
_entity.pdbx_description
1 polymer ?
#
loop_
_entity_poly.entity_id
_entity_poly.type
_entity_poly.pdbx_seq_one_letter_code
_entity_poly.pdbx_strand_id
1 'polypeptide(L)'
;MEILDNLDKNNLHHAYLIEGTEEEIVPEIFKFMEILGIETSANPDFYHISVDSFKIEDARNLKSVEHEKSFSTGKKIFLISANNFLLEAQNTLLKIFEEPIENTHFFIIIPNTDTLLKTLVSRFYLIKTKTKLGDELKEAEKFMALPLKNRIDFIKELLVEPEKDAGIVLLDSTRSKALKFLNALETISQSKFLKNSSGLTLPGVPGGTHNYT
;
A
#
# COMPACT_ATOMS: atom_id res chain seq x y z
N MET A 1 11.30 -2.19 10.04
CA MET A 1 10.14 -3.06 10.26
C MET A 1 10.60 -4.49 10.01
N GLU A 2 9.80 -5.49 10.33
CA GLU A 2 10.12 -6.88 10.00
C GLU A 2 9.06 -7.39 9.02
N ILE A 3 9.00 -6.77 7.83
CA ILE A 3 8.25 -7.35 6.70
C ILE A 3 8.82 -8.74 6.38
N LEU A 4 10.11 -8.94 6.61
CA LEU A 4 10.84 -10.20 6.47
C LEU A 4 10.24 -11.37 7.29
N ASP A 5 9.62 -11.12 8.43
CA ASP A 5 9.02 -12.19 9.26
C ASP A 5 7.74 -12.76 8.63
N ASN A 6 7.09 -11.99 7.76
CA ASN A 6 5.89 -12.41 7.03
C ASN A 6 6.21 -13.04 5.67
N LEU A 7 7.50 -13.06 5.29
CA LEU A 7 7.96 -13.61 4.03
C LEU A 7 8.63 -14.96 4.27
N ASP A 8 7.92 -16.04 3.94
CA ASP A 8 8.45 -17.39 4.05
C ASP A 8 9.56 -17.61 2.99
N LYS A 9 10.77 -17.92 3.47
CA LYS A 9 11.95 -18.14 2.63
C LYS A 9 11.85 -19.39 1.78
N ASN A 10 11.05 -20.37 2.19
CA ASN A 10 10.92 -21.66 1.52
C ASN A 10 9.68 -21.76 0.64
N ASN A 11 8.63 -20.96 0.92
CA ASN A 11 7.37 -20.99 0.18
C ASN A 11 6.81 -19.59 -0.04
N LEU A 12 7.39 -18.87 -1.01
CA LEU A 12 6.89 -17.56 -1.40
C LEU A 12 5.51 -17.68 -2.03
N HIS A 13 4.55 -16.92 -1.53
CA HIS A 13 3.26 -16.75 -2.16
C HIS A 13 3.44 -16.13 -3.56
N HIS A 14 2.55 -16.45 -4.49
CA HIS A 14 2.61 -15.89 -5.84
C HIS A 14 2.37 -14.37 -5.83
N ALA A 15 1.62 -13.84 -4.86
CA ALA A 15 1.32 -12.41 -4.79
C ALA A 15 1.23 -11.89 -3.35
N TYR A 16 2.00 -10.85 -3.04
CA TYR A 16 2.04 -10.13 -1.77
C TYR A 16 1.51 -8.71 -1.96
N LEU A 17 0.62 -8.29 -1.06
CA LEU A 17 0.13 -6.92 -0.99
C LEU A 17 0.61 -6.30 0.31
N ILE A 18 1.45 -5.29 0.22
CA ILE A 18 2.10 -4.64 1.36
C ILE A 18 1.54 -3.24 1.50
N GLU A 19 0.92 -2.99 2.66
CA GLU A 19 0.41 -1.67 3.01
C GLU A 19 1.54 -0.81 3.59
N GLY A 20 1.85 0.32 2.94
CA GLY A 20 2.82 1.28 3.41
C GLY A 20 3.47 2.08 2.27
N THR A 21 4.63 2.65 2.58
CA THR A 21 5.28 3.63 1.70
C THR A 21 6.47 3.01 0.99
N GLU A 22 6.68 3.37 -0.28
CA GLU A 22 7.77 2.83 -1.10
C GLU A 22 9.13 3.00 -0.41
N GLU A 23 9.36 4.19 0.14
CA GLU A 23 10.59 4.60 0.83
C GLU A 23 11.00 3.66 1.96
N GLU A 24 10.02 3.06 2.64
CA GLU A 24 10.25 2.17 3.77
C GLU A 24 10.31 0.70 3.33
N ILE A 25 9.42 0.30 2.41
CA ILE A 25 9.22 -1.11 2.07
C ILE A 25 10.24 -1.58 1.04
N VAL A 26 10.53 -0.77 0.02
CA VAL A 26 11.41 -1.17 -1.08
C VAL A 26 12.79 -1.59 -0.56
N PRO A 27 13.48 -0.83 0.31
CA PRO A 27 14.76 -1.27 0.87
C PRO A 27 14.69 -2.58 1.66
N GLU A 28 13.58 -2.87 2.33
CA GLU A 28 13.38 -4.15 3.03
C GLU A 28 13.22 -5.31 2.06
N ILE A 29 12.48 -5.11 0.96
CA ILE A 29 12.33 -6.12 -0.10
C ILE A 29 13.68 -6.38 -0.77
N PHE A 30 14.45 -5.34 -1.12
CA PHE A 30 15.78 -5.53 -1.70
C PHE A 30 16.70 -6.34 -0.78
N LYS A 31 16.73 -6.06 0.52
CA LYS A 31 17.47 -6.85 1.51
C LYS A 31 16.99 -8.31 1.56
N PHE A 32 15.67 -8.53 1.51
CA PHE A 32 15.10 -9.87 1.49
C PHE A 32 15.52 -10.66 0.24
N MET A 33 15.54 -10.01 -0.93
CA MET A 33 16.00 -10.63 -2.18
C MET A 33 17.49 -11.00 -2.11
N GLU A 34 18.32 -10.13 -1.53
CA GLU A 34 19.75 -10.41 -1.30
C GLU A 34 19.95 -11.63 -0.38
N ILE A 35 19.16 -11.74 0.69
CA ILE A 35 19.18 -12.92 1.59
C ILE A 35 18.77 -14.20 0.87
N LEU A 36 17.83 -14.12 -0.09
CA LEU A 36 17.44 -15.25 -0.94
C LEU A 36 18.46 -15.58 -2.03
N GLY A 37 19.54 -14.79 -2.16
CA GLY A 37 20.55 -14.96 -3.21
C GLY A 37 20.04 -14.56 -4.60
N ILE A 38 19.01 -13.72 -4.66
CA ILE A 38 18.44 -13.22 -5.92
C ILE A 38 19.14 -11.90 -6.25
N GLU A 39 19.87 -11.88 -7.37
CA GLU A 39 20.45 -10.65 -7.89
C GLU A 39 19.32 -9.73 -8.35
N THR A 40 19.19 -8.56 -7.75
CA THR A 40 18.20 -7.55 -8.14
C THR A 40 18.80 -6.48 -9.07
N SER A 41 20.12 -6.51 -9.27
CA SER A 41 20.85 -5.60 -10.17
C SER A 41 21.14 -6.33 -11.47
N ALA A 42 20.74 -5.75 -12.61
CA ALA A 42 20.92 -6.30 -13.95
C ALA A 42 20.29 -7.69 -14.20
N ASN A 43 19.27 -8.07 -13.42
CA ASN A 43 18.56 -9.32 -13.59
C ASN A 43 17.36 -9.15 -14.53
N PRO A 44 17.32 -9.85 -15.68
CA PRO A 44 16.20 -9.78 -16.62
C PRO A 44 14.89 -10.35 -16.06
N ASP A 45 14.95 -11.11 -14.96
CA ASP A 45 13.79 -11.71 -14.30
C ASP A 45 13.30 -10.86 -13.09
N PHE A 46 13.92 -9.71 -12.80
CA PHE A 46 13.50 -8.76 -11.77
C PHE A 46 12.98 -7.46 -12.40
N TYR A 47 11.72 -7.14 -12.15
CA TYR A 47 11.06 -5.95 -12.67
C TYR A 47 10.65 -5.04 -11.50
N HIS A 48 11.15 -3.81 -11.51
CA HIS A 48 10.72 -2.77 -10.57
C HIS A 48 9.93 -1.69 -11.32
N ILE A 49 8.66 -1.53 -10.96
CA ILE A 49 7.74 -0.54 -11.51
C ILE A 49 7.34 0.39 -10.37
N SER A 50 7.74 1.66 -10.43
CA SER A 50 7.26 2.71 -9.53
C SER A 50 6.50 3.74 -10.35
N VAL A 51 5.21 3.90 -10.06
CA VAL A 51 4.32 4.84 -10.75
C VAL A 51 3.36 5.47 -9.75
N ASP A 52 3.00 6.74 -9.94
CA ASP A 52 2.05 7.39 -9.04
C ASP A 52 0.64 6.77 -9.12
N SER A 53 0.12 6.52 -10.33
CA SER A 53 -1.18 5.90 -10.55
C SER A 53 -1.06 4.76 -11.56
N PHE A 54 -1.40 3.56 -11.13
CA PHE A 54 -1.31 2.35 -11.94
C PHE A 54 -2.52 2.24 -12.88
N LYS A 55 -2.28 2.35 -14.18
CA LYS A 55 -3.31 2.42 -15.23
C LYS A 55 -3.51 1.08 -15.92
N ILE A 56 -4.55 1.01 -16.75
CA ILE A 56 -4.84 -0.18 -17.56
C ILE A 56 -3.68 -0.55 -18.50
N GLU A 57 -2.96 0.43 -19.05
CA GLU A 57 -1.80 0.19 -19.91
C GLU A 57 -0.67 -0.49 -19.15
N ASP A 58 -0.40 -0.04 -17.92
CA ASP A 58 0.60 -0.66 -17.03
C ASP A 58 0.22 -2.11 -16.71
N ALA A 59 -1.06 -2.39 -16.45
CA ALA A 59 -1.55 -3.75 -16.23
C ALA A 59 -1.40 -4.65 -17.48
N ARG A 60 -1.61 -4.10 -18.68
CA ARG A 60 -1.43 -4.84 -19.95
C ARG A 60 0.04 -5.09 -20.27
N ASN A 61 0.91 -4.12 -19.97
CA ASN A 61 2.34 -4.27 -20.09
C ASN A 61 2.84 -5.35 -19.12
N LEU A 62 2.38 -5.30 -17.85
CA LEU A 62 2.68 -6.32 -16.85
C LEU A 62 2.28 -7.71 -17.34
N LYS A 63 1.07 -7.87 -17.88
CA LYS A 63 0.60 -9.15 -18.44
C LYS A 63 1.51 -9.66 -19.56
N SER A 64 1.88 -8.77 -20.48
CA SER A 64 2.74 -9.13 -21.62
C SER A 64 4.10 -9.61 -21.13
N VAL A 65 4.70 -8.85 -20.22
CA VAL A 65 6.01 -9.15 -19.64
C VAL A 65 5.94 -10.42 -18.81
N GLU A 66 4.91 -10.63 -18.00
CA GLU A 66 4.70 -11.85 -17.22
C GLU A 66 4.77 -13.11 -18.10
N HIS A 67 4.08 -13.10 -19.25
CA HIS A 67 4.00 -14.23 -20.18
C HIS A 67 5.31 -14.48 -20.97
N GLU A 68 6.27 -13.55 -20.93
CA GLU A 68 7.61 -13.82 -21.47
C GLU A 68 8.31 -14.89 -20.63
N LYS A 69 8.93 -15.86 -21.30
CA LYS A 69 9.70 -16.91 -20.62
C LYS A 69 10.81 -16.26 -19.81
N SER A 70 10.93 -16.67 -18.54
CA SER A 70 12.06 -16.31 -17.70
C SER A 70 13.37 -16.69 -18.40
N PHE A 71 14.34 -15.80 -18.36
CA PHE A 71 15.63 -16.00 -18.99
C PHE A 71 16.53 -16.93 -18.17
N SER A 72 16.38 -16.91 -16.85
CA SER A 72 16.98 -17.89 -15.95
C SER A 72 16.00 -19.02 -15.60
N THR A 73 16.53 -20.13 -15.12
CA THR A 73 15.75 -21.21 -14.47
C THR A 73 15.20 -20.80 -13.09
N GLY A 74 15.35 -19.53 -12.71
CA GLY A 74 15.02 -18.98 -11.41
C GLY A 74 13.61 -18.40 -11.32
N LYS A 75 13.38 -17.68 -10.22
CA LYS A 75 12.11 -17.03 -9.89
C LYS A 75 12.01 -15.68 -10.59
N LYS A 76 10.87 -15.40 -11.21
CA LYS A 76 10.55 -14.08 -11.78
C LYS A 76 9.86 -13.23 -10.74
N ILE A 77 10.34 -12.01 -10.53
CA ILE A 77 9.87 -11.15 -9.46
C ILE A 77 9.44 -9.81 -10.01
N PHE A 78 8.22 -9.42 -9.67
CA PHE A 78 7.64 -8.12 -9.98
C PHE A 78 7.47 -7.32 -8.69
N LEU A 79 8.18 -6.21 -8.56
CA LEU A 79 8.01 -5.23 -7.51
C LEU A 79 7.26 -4.03 -8.10
N ILE A 80 6.03 -3.80 -7.64
CA ILE A 80 5.16 -2.75 -8.13
C ILE A 80 4.85 -1.81 -6.96
N SER A 81 5.28 -0.56 -7.07
CA SER A 81 4.94 0.51 -6.15
C SER A 81 3.99 1.48 -6.84
N ALA A 82 2.83 1.72 -6.24
CA ALA A 82 1.94 2.77 -6.69
C ALA A 82 1.12 3.40 -5.57
N ASN A 83 0.82 4.70 -5.70
CA ASN A 83 -0.02 5.40 -4.72
C ASN A 83 -1.50 5.02 -4.88
N ASN A 84 -1.94 4.71 -6.10
CA ASN A 84 -3.30 4.28 -6.39
C ASN A 84 -3.37 3.37 -7.62
N PHE A 85 -4.38 2.50 -7.68
CA PHE A 85 -4.67 1.67 -8.84
C PHE A 85 -6.03 2.04 -9.44
N LEU A 86 -6.06 2.34 -10.74
CA LEU A 86 -7.33 2.59 -11.42
C LEU A 86 -8.18 1.32 -11.51
N LEU A 87 -9.49 1.46 -11.46
CA LEU A 87 -10.44 0.35 -11.41
C LEU A 87 -10.26 -0.62 -12.59
N GLU A 88 -10.01 -0.08 -13.79
CA GLU A 88 -9.78 -0.86 -15.00
C GLU A 88 -8.48 -1.66 -14.93
N ALA A 89 -7.45 -1.10 -14.29
CA ALA A 89 -6.20 -1.79 -14.04
C ALA A 89 -6.41 -2.94 -13.04
N GLN A 90 -7.12 -2.68 -11.94
CA GLN A 90 -7.46 -3.69 -10.92
C GLN A 90 -8.23 -4.87 -11.52
N ASN A 91 -9.22 -4.61 -12.39
CA ASN A 91 -9.96 -5.67 -13.08
C ASN A 91 -9.10 -6.48 -14.06
N THR A 92 -8.07 -5.86 -14.64
CA THR A 92 -7.11 -6.56 -15.50
C THR A 92 -6.18 -7.44 -14.66
N LEU A 93 -5.72 -6.92 -13.51
CA LEU A 93 -4.91 -7.65 -12.54
C LEU A 93 -5.63 -8.88 -11.99
N LEU A 94 -6.95 -8.82 -11.74
CA LEU A 94 -7.74 -9.98 -11.32
C LEU A 94 -7.53 -11.21 -12.22
N LYS A 95 -7.43 -11.00 -13.54
CA LYS A 95 -7.23 -12.08 -14.51
C LYS A 95 -5.80 -12.65 -14.48
N ILE A 96 -4.82 -11.84 -14.10
CA ILE A 96 -3.42 -12.26 -13.94
C ILE A 96 -3.29 -13.16 -12.71
N PHE A 97 -3.88 -12.74 -11.58
CA PHE A 97 -3.80 -13.48 -10.32
C PHE A 97 -4.76 -14.68 -10.22
N GLU A 98 -5.66 -14.88 -11.20
CA GLU A 98 -6.49 -16.08 -11.28
C GLU A 98 -5.73 -17.30 -11.81
N GLU A 99 -4.76 -17.10 -12.70
CA GLU A 99 -3.92 -18.14 -13.28
C GLU A 99 -2.43 -17.75 -13.13
N PRO A 100 -1.88 -17.77 -11.89
CA PRO A 100 -0.50 -17.36 -11.67
C PRO A 100 0.46 -18.32 -12.37
N ILE A 101 1.43 -17.76 -13.09
CA ILE A 101 2.50 -18.54 -13.72
C ILE A 101 3.43 -19.09 -12.63
N GLU A 102 3.81 -20.37 -12.75
CA GLU A 102 4.75 -21.00 -11.81
C GLU A 102 6.07 -20.21 -11.72
N ASN A 103 6.62 -20.13 -10.50
CA ASN A 103 7.84 -19.39 -10.18
C ASN A 103 7.78 -17.88 -10.43
N THR A 104 6.58 -17.31 -10.57
CA THR A 104 6.38 -15.86 -10.63
C THR A 104 5.84 -15.34 -9.31
N HIS A 105 6.48 -14.27 -8.80
CA HIS A 105 6.12 -13.64 -7.54
C HIS A 105 5.89 -12.14 -7.73
N PHE A 106 4.78 -11.64 -7.18
CA PHE A 106 4.41 -10.24 -7.22
C PHE A 106 4.48 -9.63 -5.83
N PHE A 107 5.07 -8.45 -5.72
CA PHE A 107 5.10 -7.62 -4.52
C PHE A 107 4.48 -6.27 -4.88
N ILE A 108 3.26 -6.04 -4.40
CA ILE A 108 2.55 -4.79 -4.62
C ILE A 108 2.62 -3.95 -3.35
N ILE A 109 3.11 -2.72 -3.50
CA ILE A 109 3.20 -1.73 -2.43
C ILE A 109 2.16 -0.64 -2.69
N ILE A 110 1.30 -0.40 -1.70
CA ILE A 110 0.28 0.64 -1.77
C ILE A 110 0.14 1.33 -0.40
N PRO A 111 -0.05 2.67 -0.34
CA PRO A 111 -0.21 3.38 0.92
C PRO A 111 -1.50 3.02 1.66
N ASN A 112 -2.56 2.64 0.94
CA ASN A 112 -3.85 2.30 1.53
C ASN A 112 -4.52 1.16 0.75
N THR A 113 -4.70 0.02 1.42
CA THR A 113 -5.28 -1.19 0.81
C THR A 113 -6.78 -1.13 0.62
N ASP A 114 -7.49 -0.23 1.32
CA ASP A 114 -8.94 -0.04 1.18
C ASP A 114 -9.33 0.60 -0.16
N THR A 115 -8.38 1.19 -0.87
CA THR A 115 -8.58 1.72 -2.24
C THR A 115 -8.70 0.62 -3.30
N LEU A 116 -8.32 -0.61 -2.96
CA LEU A 116 -8.38 -1.76 -3.85
C LEU A 116 -9.70 -2.52 -3.71
N LEU A 117 -10.11 -3.16 -4.80
CA LEU A 117 -11.25 -4.06 -4.81
C LEU A 117 -11.01 -5.22 -3.84
N LYS A 118 -11.99 -5.49 -2.97
CA LYS A 118 -11.92 -6.61 -2.01
C LYS A 118 -11.67 -7.96 -2.68
N THR A 119 -12.19 -8.15 -3.89
CA THR A 119 -11.99 -9.35 -4.72
C THR A 119 -10.56 -9.49 -5.24
N LEU A 120 -9.86 -8.37 -5.40
CA LEU A 120 -8.46 -8.34 -5.75
C LEU A 120 -7.63 -8.66 -4.50
N VAL A 121 -7.86 -7.92 -3.42
CA VAL A 121 -7.17 -8.12 -2.12
C VAL A 121 -7.26 -9.57 -1.63
N SER A 122 -8.39 -10.26 -1.83
CA SER A 122 -8.54 -11.66 -1.40
C SER A 122 -7.59 -12.65 -2.10
N ARG A 123 -6.96 -12.27 -3.21
CA ARG A 123 -5.99 -13.09 -3.94
C ARG A 123 -4.54 -12.81 -3.52
N PHE A 124 -4.32 -11.81 -2.67
CA PHE A 124 -2.99 -11.47 -2.16
C PHE A 124 -2.81 -11.96 -0.73
N TYR A 125 -1.55 -12.23 -0.41
CA TYR A 125 -1.12 -12.28 0.98
C TYR A 125 -0.93 -10.84 1.49
N LEU A 126 -1.86 -10.38 2.32
CA LEU A 126 -1.86 -9.02 2.85
C LEU A 126 -0.89 -8.89 4.03
N ILE A 127 0.12 -8.04 3.87
CA ILE A 127 1.04 -7.64 4.92
C ILE A 127 0.72 -6.20 5.30
N LYS A 128 0.02 -6.03 6.41
CA LYS A 128 -0.21 -4.71 6.99
C LYS A 128 1.04 -4.30 7.76
N THR A 129 1.86 -3.43 7.18
CA THR A 129 2.91 -2.80 7.96
C THR A 129 2.20 -1.88 8.96
N LYS A 130 2.44 -2.09 10.25
CA LYS A 130 2.11 -1.07 11.25
C LYS A 130 3.06 0.09 10.97
N THR A 131 2.67 0.97 10.06
CA THR A 131 3.34 2.25 9.87
C THR A 131 3.53 2.90 11.24
N LYS A 132 4.52 3.78 11.37
CA LYS A 132 4.60 4.72 12.50
C LYS A 132 3.44 5.73 12.44
N LEU A 133 2.23 5.24 12.27
CA LEU A 133 0.95 5.92 12.36
C LEU A 133 0.92 6.75 13.65
N GLY A 134 1.66 6.37 14.70
CA GLY A 134 1.76 7.12 15.94
C GLY A 134 2.24 8.57 15.81
N ASP A 135 3.11 8.93 14.85
CA ASP A 135 3.55 10.33 14.69
C ASP A 135 2.65 11.11 13.71
N GLU A 136 2.22 10.48 12.63
CA GLU A 136 1.26 11.06 11.67
C GLU A 136 -0.14 11.27 12.28
N LEU A 137 -0.58 10.35 13.15
CA LEU A 137 -1.83 10.50 13.93
C LEU A 137 -1.74 11.70 14.87
N LYS A 138 -0.61 11.91 15.55
CA LYS A 138 -0.46 13.09 16.43
C LYS A 138 -0.57 14.38 15.63
N GLU A 139 -0.05 14.39 14.41
CA GLU A 139 -0.10 15.55 13.52
C GLU A 139 -1.52 15.81 13.01
N ALA A 140 -2.24 14.77 12.59
CA ALA A 140 -3.64 14.89 12.22
C ALA A 140 -4.57 15.19 13.41
N GLU A 141 -4.24 14.72 14.63
CA GLU A 141 -4.93 15.10 15.87
C GLU A 141 -4.74 16.59 16.19
N LYS A 142 -3.51 17.10 16.07
CA LYS A 142 -3.21 18.54 16.18
C LYS A 142 -4.01 19.33 15.16
N PHE A 143 -4.04 18.89 13.90
CA PHE A 143 -4.82 19.54 12.84
C PHE A 143 -6.32 19.62 13.17
N MET A 144 -6.89 18.54 13.69
CA MET A 144 -8.31 18.51 14.10
C MET A 144 -8.59 19.45 15.28
N ALA A 145 -7.61 19.69 16.16
CA ALA A 145 -7.72 20.63 17.28
C ALA A 145 -7.52 22.11 16.86
N LEU A 146 -6.94 22.38 15.69
CA LEU A 146 -6.70 23.74 15.22
C LEU A 146 -8.00 24.45 14.80
N PRO A 147 -8.13 25.78 15.07
CA PRO A 147 -9.19 26.62 14.52
C PRO A 147 -9.13 26.67 12.98
N LEU A 148 -10.29 26.83 12.33
CA LEU A 148 -10.43 26.91 10.86
C LEU A 148 -9.38 27.80 10.18
N LYS A 149 -9.10 28.97 10.76
CA LYS A 149 -8.12 29.93 10.22
C LYS A 149 -6.72 29.33 10.12
N ASN A 150 -6.31 28.57 11.14
CA ASN A 150 -4.96 27.99 11.23
C ASN A 150 -4.84 26.67 10.45
N ARG A 151 -5.95 26.03 10.09
CA ARG A 151 -5.94 24.84 9.23
C ARG A 151 -5.47 25.15 7.82
N ILE A 152 -5.83 26.32 7.28
CA ILE A 152 -5.38 26.73 5.94
C ILE A 152 -3.87 26.96 5.95
N ASP A 153 -3.33 27.57 7.00
CA ASP A 153 -1.89 27.79 7.14
C ASP A 153 -1.13 26.47 7.31
N PHE A 154 -1.69 25.52 8.07
CA PHE A 154 -1.14 24.18 8.19
C PHE A 154 -1.09 23.42 6.86
N ILE A 155 -2.16 23.48 6.05
CA ILE A 155 -2.17 22.85 4.72
C ILE A 155 -1.15 23.50 3.81
N LYS A 156 -0.99 24.83 3.87
CA LYS A 156 0.07 25.51 3.12
C LYS A 156 1.43 24.97 3.50
N GLU A 157 1.74 24.88 4.79
CA GLU A 157 3.02 24.36 5.30
C GLU A 157 3.27 22.89 4.88
N LEU A 158 2.24 22.04 4.90
CA LEU A 158 2.34 20.65 4.45
C LEU A 158 2.63 20.53 2.95
N LEU A 159 2.13 21.49 2.16
CA LEU A 159 2.32 21.57 0.71
C LEU A 159 3.52 22.46 0.31
N VAL A 160 4.25 23.04 1.28
CA VAL A 160 5.46 23.81 0.98
C VAL A 160 6.54 22.85 0.49
N GLU A 161 6.87 22.99 -0.78
CA GLU A 161 7.97 22.28 -1.41
C GLU A 161 9.29 22.86 -0.90
N PRO A 162 10.26 22.03 -0.45
CA PRO A 162 11.60 22.54 -0.21
C PRO A 162 12.19 22.93 -1.57
N GLU A 163 12.55 24.21 -1.73
CA GLU A 163 13.25 24.70 -2.91
C GLU A 163 14.63 24.02 -3.02
N LYS A 164 14.70 22.90 -3.73
CA LYS A 164 15.96 22.34 -4.23
C LYS A 164 15.75 21.75 -5.63
N ASP A 165 16.53 22.29 -6.56
CA ASP A 165 16.68 21.91 -7.95
C ASP A 165 16.66 20.39 -8.20
N ALA A 166 15.58 19.86 -8.78
CA ALA A 166 15.55 18.70 -9.69
C ALA A 166 14.09 18.34 -10.02
N GLY A 167 13.56 18.95 -11.09
CA GLY A 167 12.13 18.99 -11.43
C GLY A 167 11.42 17.69 -11.86
N ILE A 168 11.83 16.50 -11.42
CA ILE A 168 11.15 15.24 -11.78
C ILE A 168 10.88 14.30 -10.58
N VAL A 169 11.56 14.46 -9.43
CA VAL A 169 11.40 13.55 -8.26
C VAL A 169 10.54 14.15 -7.12
N LEU A 170 10.22 15.45 -7.18
CA LEU A 170 9.61 16.20 -6.06
C LEU A 170 8.08 16.09 -5.97
N LEU A 171 7.37 16.02 -7.10
CA LEU A 171 5.90 15.96 -7.12
C LEU A 171 5.35 14.70 -6.46
N ASP A 172 6.03 13.57 -6.68
CA ASP A 172 5.64 12.28 -6.09
C ASP A 172 5.80 12.30 -4.55
N SER A 173 6.81 13.00 -4.03
CA SER A 173 7.02 13.14 -2.58
C SER A 173 5.93 13.99 -1.93
N THR A 174 5.57 15.15 -2.51
CA THR A 174 4.53 16.02 -1.96
C THR A 174 3.16 15.34 -2.01
N ARG A 175 2.84 14.67 -3.12
CA ARG A 175 1.59 13.92 -3.25
C ARG A 175 1.53 12.74 -2.29
N SER A 176 2.63 11.99 -2.15
CA SER A 176 2.73 10.89 -1.19
C SER A 176 2.55 11.41 0.25
N LYS A 177 3.20 12.51 0.63
CA LYS A 177 3.00 13.15 1.96
C LYS A 177 1.55 13.56 2.20
N ALA A 178 0.90 14.18 1.22
CA ALA A 178 -0.50 14.56 1.32
C ALA A 178 -1.42 13.34 1.48
N LEU A 179 -1.15 12.25 0.76
CA LEU A 179 -1.88 10.99 0.89
C LEU A 179 -1.67 10.35 2.27
N LYS A 180 -0.43 10.31 2.79
CA LYS A 180 -0.14 9.82 4.15
C LYS A 180 -0.95 10.62 5.19
N PHE A 181 -0.94 11.95 5.09
CA PHE A 181 -1.72 12.82 5.98
C PHE A 181 -3.23 12.60 5.86
N LEU A 182 -3.76 12.46 4.64
CA LEU A 182 -5.19 12.22 4.42
C LEU A 182 -5.64 10.88 5.02
N ASN A 183 -4.85 9.82 4.84
CA ASN A 183 -5.12 8.51 5.43
C ASN A 183 -5.11 8.58 6.98
N ALA A 184 -4.17 9.32 7.57
CA ALA A 184 -4.14 9.54 9.01
C ALA A 184 -5.38 10.31 9.52
N LEU A 185 -5.81 11.34 8.78
CA LEU A 185 -7.00 12.11 9.09
C LEU A 185 -8.29 11.28 9.00
N GLU A 186 -8.41 10.46 7.95
CA GLU A 186 -9.51 9.51 7.77
C GLU A 186 -9.59 8.54 8.95
N THR A 187 -8.46 7.95 9.33
CA THR A 187 -8.36 7.02 10.47
C THR A 187 -8.85 7.66 11.78
N ILE A 188 -8.43 8.91 12.07
CA ILE A 188 -8.87 9.63 13.27
C ILE A 188 -10.36 9.94 13.20
N SER A 189 -10.84 10.41 12.06
CA SER A 189 -12.25 10.75 11.86
C SER A 189 -13.15 9.54 12.07
N GLN A 190 -12.79 8.39 11.50
CA GLN A 190 -13.52 7.14 11.64
C GLN A 190 -13.47 6.62 13.08
N SER A 191 -12.32 6.70 13.76
CA SER A 191 -12.22 6.32 15.17
C SER A 191 -13.07 7.19 16.10
N LYS A 192 -13.14 8.51 15.87
CA LYS A 192 -14.02 9.43 16.61
C LYS A 192 -15.49 9.20 16.30
N PHE A 193 -15.83 8.93 15.04
CA PHE A 193 -17.19 8.59 14.64
C PHE A 193 -17.67 7.30 15.32
N LEU A 194 -16.84 6.25 15.33
CA LEU A 194 -17.15 4.98 15.99
C LEU A 194 -17.26 5.11 17.53
N LYS A 195 -16.42 5.94 18.15
CA LYS A 195 -16.52 6.27 19.60
C LYS A 195 -17.78 7.07 19.92
N ASN A 196 -18.21 7.97 19.04
CA ASN A 196 -19.46 8.71 19.22
C ASN A 196 -20.70 7.84 18.94
N SER A 197 -20.64 6.91 17.99
CA SER A 197 -21.75 6.00 17.68
C SER A 197 -21.94 4.89 18.72
N SER A 198 -20.88 4.50 19.42
CA SER A 198 -20.97 3.59 20.58
C SER A 198 -21.57 4.25 21.83
N GLY A 199 -21.81 5.57 21.79
CA GLY A 199 -22.62 6.32 22.77
C GLY A 199 -24.10 6.45 22.41
N LEU A 200 -24.54 6.02 21.22
CA LEU A 200 -25.97 5.94 20.88
C LEU A 200 -26.52 4.56 21.27
N THR A 201 -26.93 4.42 22.53
CA THR A 201 -27.96 3.41 22.85
C THR A 201 -29.23 3.83 22.13
N LEU A 202 -29.68 3.01 21.16
CA LEU A 202 -31.00 3.17 20.56
C LEU A 202 -32.06 3.17 21.67
N PRO A 203 -32.89 4.21 21.82
CA PRO A 203 -33.97 4.17 22.78
C PRO A 203 -34.99 3.13 22.30
N GLY A 204 -35.03 1.96 22.95
CA GLY A 204 -36.13 1.00 22.79
C GLY A 204 -35.80 -0.44 22.42
N VAL A 205 -34.55 -0.92 22.51
CA VAL A 205 -34.27 -2.37 22.32
C VAL A 205 -34.00 -3.05 23.67
N PRO A 206 -34.85 -3.99 24.13
CA PRO A 206 -34.59 -4.74 25.36
C PRO A 206 -33.34 -5.62 25.17
N GLY A 207 -32.38 -5.50 26.08
CA GLY A 207 -31.15 -6.29 26.08
C GLY A 207 -31.45 -7.78 26.27
N GLY A 208 -31.39 -8.54 25.17
CA GLY A 208 -31.38 -9.99 25.20
C GLY A 208 -29.99 -10.50 25.55
N THR A 209 -29.77 -10.84 26.82
CA THR A 209 -28.62 -11.64 27.24
C THR A 209 -28.80 -13.07 26.72
N HIS A 210 -28.01 -13.49 25.74
CA HIS A 210 -27.77 -14.92 25.49
C HIS A 210 -26.44 -15.30 26.13
N ASN A 211 -26.54 -15.87 27.34
CA ASN A 211 -25.47 -16.67 27.92
C ASN A 211 -25.49 -18.03 27.23
N TYR A 212 -24.43 -18.38 26.52
CA TYR A 212 -24.16 -19.77 26.17
C TYR A 212 -23.25 -20.35 27.26
N THR A 213 -23.86 -21.20 28.10
CA THR A 213 -23.18 -22.28 28.83
C THR A 213 -22.72 -23.37 27.89
#